data_AF-A0A969NFX4-F1
#
_entry.id   AF-A0A969NFX4-F1
#
_cell.length_a   1.000
_cell.length_b   1.000
_cell.length_c   1.000
_cell.angle_alpha   90.00
_cell.angle_beta   90.00
_cell.angle_gamma   90.00
#
_symmetry.space_group_name_H-M   'P 1'
#
loop_
_entity.id
_entity.type
_entity.pdbx_description
1 polymer ?
#
loop_
_entity_poly.entity_id
_entity_poly.type
_entity_poly.pdbx_seq_one_letter_code
_entity_poly.pdbx_strand_id
1 'polypeptide(L)'
;MEIVWTGDKITFYKPANADTNLEKFQDRITENVWLTRENNGPLVNKAPGAIGCDPGNVKMAYGLVANRANLTFSDCMEKLEGSMLKELAGKDVVFYLVTDDIYLDVHFVSWSSQSSGGQFSYERSTPN
;
A
#
# COMPACT_ATOMS: atom_id res chain seq x y z
N MET A 1 10.67 13.98 11.82
CA MET A 1 11.83 14.25 10.94
C MET A 1 11.57 13.36 9.79
N GLU A 2 11.44 13.93 8.59
CA GLU A 2 11.07 13.17 7.42
C GLU A 2 12.08 12.04 7.16
N ILE A 3 11.57 10.81 7.05
CA ILE A 3 12.36 9.62 6.73
C ILE A 3 12.00 9.18 5.32
N VAL A 4 13.01 8.89 4.50
CA VAL A 4 12.83 8.38 3.14
C VAL A 4 13.50 7.03 3.02
N TRP A 5 12.71 6.02 2.68
CA TRP A 5 13.18 4.66 2.48
C TRP A 5 13.56 4.45 1.02
N THR A 6 14.85 4.26 0.78
CA THR A 6 15.46 4.06 -0.55
C THR A 6 16.35 2.82 -0.58
N GLY A 7 16.25 1.94 0.43
CA GLY A 7 17.00 0.69 0.50
C GLY A 7 16.52 -0.33 -0.52
N ASP A 8 17.00 -1.56 -0.38
CA ASP A 8 16.66 -2.66 -1.29
C ASP A 8 15.14 -2.85 -1.42
N LYS A 9 14.71 -3.26 -2.61
CA LYS A 9 13.29 -3.53 -2.86
C LYS A 9 12.94 -4.94 -2.40
N ILE A 10 11.79 -5.05 -1.75
CA ILE A 10 11.18 -6.35 -1.42
C ILE A 10 9.82 -6.48 -2.11
N THR A 11 9.41 -7.72 -2.39
CA THR A 11 8.10 -8.02 -2.98
C THR A 11 7.15 -8.49 -1.90
N PHE A 12 5.96 -7.89 -1.84
CA PHE A 12 4.82 -8.42 -1.12
C PHE A 12 3.82 -9.06 -2.09
N TYR A 13 3.26 -10.20 -1.69
CA TYR A 13 2.28 -10.93 -2.50
C TYR A 13 1.19 -11.52 -1.61
N LYS A 14 -0.08 -11.26 -1.98
CA LYS A 14 -1.25 -11.93 -1.42
C LYS A 14 -1.93 -12.79 -2.49
N PRO A 15 -2.10 -14.11 -2.30
CA PRO A 15 -2.84 -14.96 -3.22
C PRO A 15 -4.35 -14.68 -3.18
N ALA A 16 -5.04 -15.15 -4.23
CA ALA A 16 -6.49 -15.13 -4.31
C ALA A 16 -7.12 -15.85 -3.11
N ASN A 17 -8.19 -15.29 -2.54
CA ASN A 17 -8.97 -15.86 -1.44
C ASN A 17 -8.20 -16.15 -0.14
N ALA A 18 -6.98 -15.60 -0.01
CA ALA A 18 -6.17 -15.76 1.20
C ALA A 18 -6.85 -15.16 2.44
N ASP A 19 -6.74 -15.86 3.58
CA ASP A 19 -7.20 -15.33 4.88
C ASP A 19 -6.30 -14.18 5.34
N THR A 20 -6.82 -12.96 5.20
CA THR A 20 -6.12 -11.71 5.49
C THR A 20 -5.85 -11.49 6.97
N ASN A 21 -6.34 -12.35 7.87
CA ASN A 21 -6.00 -12.30 9.30
C ASN A 21 -4.67 -13.01 9.61
N LEU A 22 -4.15 -13.80 8.67
CA LEU A 22 -2.83 -14.42 8.81
C LEU A 22 -1.72 -13.42 8.48
N GLU A 23 -0.70 -13.34 9.34
CA GLU A 23 0.38 -12.36 9.24
C GLU A 23 1.12 -12.40 7.89
N LYS A 24 1.32 -13.60 7.33
CA LYS A 24 1.97 -13.80 6.02
C LYS A 24 1.24 -13.13 4.85
N PHE A 25 -0.01 -12.72 5.04
CA PHE A 25 -0.82 -12.02 4.06
C PHE A 25 -1.08 -10.57 4.46
N GLN A 26 -0.24 -10.01 5.32
CA GLN A 26 -0.19 -8.61 5.73
C GLN A 26 1.26 -8.13 5.56
N ASP A 27 1.47 -7.07 4.78
CA ASP A 27 2.77 -6.41 4.72
C ASP A 27 2.94 -5.51 5.94
N ARG A 28 3.67 -5.99 6.93
CA ARG A 28 3.95 -5.25 8.17
C ARG A 28 5.11 -4.30 7.97
N ILE A 29 4.81 -3.14 7.40
CA ILE A 29 5.77 -2.10 7.05
C ILE A 29 6.33 -1.44 8.32
N THR A 30 5.44 -1.09 9.25
CA THR A 30 5.77 -0.56 10.59
C THR A 30 4.84 -1.17 11.64
N GLU A 31 5.05 -0.85 12.92
CA GLU A 31 4.10 -1.23 13.99
C GLU A 31 2.70 -0.65 13.75
N ASN A 32 2.61 0.48 13.04
CA ASN A 32 1.38 1.20 12.75
C ASN A 32 0.77 0.87 11.38
N VAL A 33 1.50 0.17 10.49
CA VAL A 33 1.09 -0.06 9.10
C VAL A 33 1.27 -1.51 8.67
N TRP A 34 0.17 -2.27 8.66
CA TRP A 34 0.08 -3.65 8.19
C TRP A 34 -0.85 -3.73 6.97
N LEU A 35 -0.30 -3.52 5.77
CA LEU A 35 -1.09 -3.40 4.55
C LEU A 35 -1.53 -4.76 4.02
N THR A 36 -2.82 -4.86 3.72
CA THR A 36 -3.38 -5.97 2.95
C THR A 36 -4.61 -5.47 2.19
N ARG A 37 -5.36 -6.40 1.60
CA ARG A 37 -6.67 -6.12 1.02
C ARG A 37 -7.52 -7.37 1.22
N GLU A 38 -8.79 -7.19 1.55
CA GLU A 38 -9.77 -8.28 1.54
C GLU A 38 -10.02 -8.80 0.11
N ASN A 39 -10.69 -9.94 -0.02
CA ASN A 39 -10.95 -10.50 -1.37
C ASN A 39 -11.67 -9.51 -2.30
N ASN A 40 -12.41 -8.56 -1.71
CA ASN A 40 -13.02 -7.43 -2.40
C ASN A 40 -12.61 -6.12 -1.73
N GLY A 41 -12.44 -5.06 -2.54
CA GLY A 41 -12.21 -3.71 -2.05
C GLY A 41 -10.80 -3.17 -2.25
N PRO A 42 -10.48 -2.04 -1.59
CA PRO A 42 -9.18 -1.37 -1.66
C PRO A 42 -8.15 -2.00 -0.71
N LEU A 43 -6.96 -1.39 -0.62
CA LEU A 43 -6.01 -1.68 0.46
C LEU A 43 -6.57 -1.23 1.81
N VAL A 44 -6.27 -1.99 2.84
CA VAL A 44 -6.64 -1.75 4.24
C VAL A 44 -5.41 -1.94 5.14
N ASN A 45 -5.42 -1.31 6.31
CA ASN A 45 -4.39 -1.50 7.33
C ASN A 45 -4.99 -2.28 8.50
N LYS A 46 -4.32 -3.38 8.86
CA LYS A 46 -4.72 -4.27 9.95
C LYS A 46 -3.92 -4.08 11.24
N ALA A 47 -3.06 -3.07 11.31
CA ALA A 47 -2.33 -2.75 12.53
C ALA A 47 -3.31 -2.41 13.67
N PRO A 48 -2.97 -2.74 14.93
CA PRO A 48 -3.79 -2.40 16.08
C PRO A 48 -4.07 -0.89 16.14
N GLY A 49 -5.34 -0.51 16.30
CA GLY A 49 -5.72 0.90 16.36
C GLY A 49 -5.82 1.61 15.01
N ALA A 50 -5.67 0.91 13.88
CA ALA A 50 -6.06 1.45 12.57
C ALA A 50 -7.58 1.70 12.53
N ILE A 51 -8.00 2.88 12.07
CA ILE A 51 -9.41 3.30 12.03
C ILE A 51 -9.76 3.81 10.63
N GLY A 52 -10.89 3.32 10.09
CA GLY A 52 -11.60 3.96 9.00
C GLY A 52 -11.03 3.71 7.60
N CYS A 53 -11.32 4.65 6.69
CA CYS A 53 -11.03 4.59 5.26
C CYS A 53 -9.58 4.93 4.88
N ASP A 54 -8.76 5.10 5.90
CA ASP A 54 -7.34 5.31 5.79
C ASP A 54 -6.71 4.01 6.29
N PRO A 55 -5.86 3.34 5.50
CA PRO A 55 -5.02 2.27 6.02
C PRO A 55 -4.03 2.83 7.07
N GLY A 56 -4.50 3.33 8.21
CA GLY A 56 -3.74 3.86 9.36
C GLY A 56 -2.82 5.01 9.01
N ASN A 57 -3.35 6.05 8.37
CA ASN A 57 -2.62 7.22 7.92
C ASN A 57 -1.59 6.93 6.81
N VAL A 58 -1.98 6.13 5.83
CA VAL A 58 -1.20 5.88 4.62
C VAL A 58 -1.79 6.65 3.46
N LYS A 59 -1.07 7.66 3.01
CA LYS A 59 -1.41 8.42 1.81
C LYS A 59 -0.67 7.89 0.60
N MET A 60 -1.28 8.02 -0.57
CA MET A 60 -0.66 7.63 -1.84
C MET A 60 -0.59 8.81 -2.81
N ALA A 61 0.49 8.89 -3.57
CA ALA A 61 0.57 9.73 -4.76
C ALA A 61 1.23 8.95 -5.91
N TYR A 62 0.80 9.19 -7.16
CA TYR A 62 1.49 8.62 -8.33
C TYR A 62 2.85 9.29 -8.54
N GLY A 63 3.87 8.49 -8.82
CA GLY A 63 5.23 8.97 -9.07
C GLY A 63 6.29 8.23 -8.25
N LEU A 64 7.44 8.89 -8.08
CA LEU A 64 8.61 8.37 -7.39
C LEU A 64 8.95 9.23 -6.17
N VAL A 65 9.50 8.62 -5.12
CA VAL A 65 9.81 9.28 -3.85
C VAL A 65 10.85 10.40 -4.00
N ALA A 66 11.69 10.31 -5.04
CA ALA A 66 12.61 11.37 -5.45
C ALA A 66 11.91 12.69 -5.76
N ASN A 67 10.65 12.65 -6.22
CA ASN A 67 9.84 13.82 -6.58
C ASN A 67 8.76 14.17 -5.53
N ARG A 68 8.77 13.54 -4.35
CA ARG A 68 7.70 13.62 -3.33
C ARG A 68 7.26 15.04 -2.97
N ALA A 69 8.18 16.01 -2.96
CA ALA A 69 7.89 17.40 -2.63
C ALA A 69 6.90 18.07 -3.61
N ASN A 70 6.74 17.51 -4.82
CA ASN A 70 5.83 18.00 -5.86
C ASN A 70 4.60 17.07 -6.05
N LEU A 71 4.47 16.02 -5.24
CA LEU A 71 3.38 15.07 -5.37
C LEU A 71 2.16 15.50 -4.57
N THR A 72 0.98 15.21 -5.10
CA THR A 72 -0.29 15.40 -4.38
C THR A 72 -0.72 14.09 -3.76
N PHE A 73 -0.62 14.02 -2.44
CA PHE A 73 -1.00 12.84 -1.66
C PHE A 73 -2.50 12.80 -1.39
N SER A 74 -3.09 11.64 -1.64
CA SER A 74 -4.50 11.36 -1.37
C SER A 74 -4.66 10.60 -0.07
N ASP A 75 -5.51 11.11 0.82
CA ASP A 75 -5.73 10.58 2.19
C ASP A 75 -6.50 9.25 2.24
N CYS A 76 -6.98 8.75 1.10
CA CYS A 76 -7.88 7.61 1.10
C CYS A 76 -7.69 6.76 -0.16
N MET A 77 -7.02 5.62 0.01
CA MET A 77 -6.96 4.59 -1.03
C MET A 77 -8.34 4.01 -1.35
N GLU A 78 -9.32 4.07 -0.43
CA GLU A 78 -10.69 3.63 -0.69
C GLU A 78 -11.46 4.54 -1.66
N LYS A 79 -11.06 5.82 -1.80
CA LYS A 79 -11.63 6.72 -2.83
C LYS A 79 -11.22 6.30 -4.24
N LEU A 80 -10.22 5.43 -4.39
CA LEU A 80 -9.97 4.77 -5.65
C LEU A 80 -11.07 3.73 -5.84
N GLU A 81 -12.09 4.10 -6.61
CA GLU A 81 -13.21 3.20 -6.88
C GLU A 81 -12.86 2.20 -7.98
N GLY A 82 -13.33 0.96 -7.81
CA GLY A 82 -13.52 -0.02 -8.89
C GLY A 82 -12.38 -0.13 -9.90
N SER A 83 -12.56 0.49 -11.07
CA SER A 83 -11.61 0.45 -12.20
C SER A 83 -10.29 1.16 -11.92
N MET A 84 -10.28 2.22 -11.12
CA MET A 84 -9.07 2.98 -10.80
C MET A 84 -8.05 2.13 -10.02
N LEU A 85 -8.53 1.21 -9.18
CA LEU A 85 -7.65 0.28 -8.47
C LEU A 85 -7.00 -0.73 -9.43
N LYS A 86 -7.68 -1.11 -10.52
CA LYS A 86 -7.08 -1.99 -11.55
C LYS A 86 -5.98 -1.30 -12.33
N GLU A 87 -6.04 0.03 -12.44
CA GLU A 87 -5.01 0.83 -13.09
C GLU A 87 -3.74 0.97 -12.26
N LEU A 88 -3.73 0.52 -10.99
CA LEU A 88 -2.52 0.49 -10.16
C LEU A 88 -1.48 -0.48 -10.73
N ALA A 89 -1.90 -1.59 -11.35
CA ALA A 89 -0.95 -2.57 -11.89
C ALA A 89 -0.03 -1.91 -12.94
N GLY A 90 1.27 -2.05 -12.74
CA GLY A 90 2.33 -1.44 -13.54
C GLY A 90 2.60 0.04 -13.23
N LYS A 91 2.08 0.59 -12.12
CA LYS A 91 2.31 1.99 -11.71
C LYS A 91 3.26 2.09 -10.53
N ASP A 92 4.11 3.11 -10.61
CA ASP A 92 4.89 3.61 -9.49
C ASP A 92 4.06 4.63 -8.70
N VAL A 93 4.04 4.42 -7.40
CA VAL A 93 3.41 5.30 -6.43
C VAL A 93 4.33 5.51 -5.24
N VAL A 94 4.11 6.59 -4.52
CA VAL A 94 4.75 6.87 -3.25
C VAL A 94 3.72 6.66 -2.16
N PHE A 95 4.03 5.80 -1.19
CA PHE A 95 3.31 5.76 0.06
C PHE A 95 3.95 6.75 1.04
N TYR A 96 3.11 7.49 1.74
CA TYR A 96 3.47 8.33 2.87
C TYR A 96 2.76 7.79 4.12
N LEU A 97 3.53 7.21 5.03
CA LEU A 97 3.08 6.73 6.33
C LEU A 97 3.14 7.90 7.30
N VAL A 98 2.02 8.57 7.51
CA VAL A 98 1.96 9.88 8.20
C VAL A 98 2.34 9.74 9.68
N THR A 99 1.90 8.67 10.34
CA THR A 99 2.19 8.45 11.77
C THR A 99 3.68 8.29 12.02
N ASP A 100 4.37 7.61 11.11
CA ASP A 100 5.80 7.30 11.24
C ASP A 100 6.69 8.34 10.53
N ASP A 101 6.11 9.30 9.80
CA ASP A 101 6.81 10.31 8.98
C ASP A 101 7.74 9.68 7.93
N ILE A 102 7.25 8.62 7.25
CA ILE A 102 8.03 7.79 6.30
C ILE A 102 7.46 7.88 4.89
N TYR A 103 8.34 8.11 3.92
CA TYR A 103 8.05 7.97 2.49
C TYR A 103 8.77 6.76 1.89
N LEU A 104 8.08 6.00 1.04
CA LEU A 104 8.64 4.83 0.36
C LEU A 104 8.12 4.70 -1.08
N ASP A 105 8.97 4.19 -1.96
CA ASP A 105 8.60 3.83 -3.32
C ASP A 105 7.81 2.53 -3.32
N VAL A 106 6.75 2.46 -4.13
CA VAL A 106 5.94 1.27 -4.34
C VAL A 106 5.66 1.11 -5.83
N HIS A 107 5.95 -0.07 -6.36
CA HIS A 107 5.59 -0.46 -7.71
C HIS A 107 4.55 -1.59 -7.65
N PHE A 108 3.31 -1.31 -8.04
CA PHE A 108 2.28 -2.35 -8.08
C PHE A 108 2.53 -3.29 -9.25
N VAL A 109 2.82 -4.56 -8.94
CA VAL A 109 3.09 -5.58 -9.96
C VAL A 109 1.77 -6.17 -10.47
N SER A 110 0.81 -6.42 -9.58
CA SER A 110 -0.47 -7.01 -9.96
C SER A 110 -1.61 -6.53 -9.07
N TRP A 111 -2.81 -6.43 -9.66
CA TRP A 111 -4.04 -6.11 -8.95
C TRP A 111 -5.24 -6.82 -9.60
N SER A 112 -5.76 -7.87 -8.95
CA SER A 112 -6.86 -8.66 -9.50
C SER A 112 -8.22 -8.03 -9.25
N SER A 113 -9.18 -8.43 -10.09
CA SER A 113 -10.60 -8.12 -9.84
C SER A 113 -11.09 -8.77 -8.54
N GLN A 114 -12.19 -8.22 -8.03
CA GLN A 114 -12.96 -8.77 -6.91
C GLN A 114 -13.42 -10.22 -7.17
N SER A 115 -13.90 -10.51 -8.38
CA SER A 115 -14.30 -11.86 -8.80
C SER A 115 -13.16 -12.89 -8.86
N SER A 116 -11.90 -12.44 -8.84
CA SER A 116 -10.71 -13.30 -8.86
C SER A 116 -10.12 -13.51 -7.45
N GLY A 117 -10.85 -13.15 -6.39
CA GLY A 117 -10.41 -13.37 -5.01
C GLY A 117 -9.39 -12.35 -4.50
N GLY A 118 -9.28 -11.17 -5.14
CA GLY A 118 -8.48 -10.05 -4.64
C GLY A 118 -6.99 -10.31 -4.44
N GLN A 119 -6.39 -11.10 -5.33
CA GLN A 119 -4.94 -11.26 -5.41
C GLN A 119 -4.28 -9.92 -5.79
N PHE A 120 -3.14 -9.62 -5.17
CA PHE A 120 -2.32 -8.47 -5.57
C PHE A 120 -0.87 -8.65 -5.14
N SER A 121 0.00 -7.84 -5.74
CA SER A 121 1.41 -7.75 -5.36
C SER A 121 1.96 -6.38 -5.66
N TYR A 122 2.95 -5.97 -4.88
CA TYR A 122 3.79 -4.82 -5.17
C TYR A 122 5.21 -5.07 -4.71
N GLU A 123 6.13 -4.31 -5.29
CA GLU A 123 7.48 -4.14 -4.78
C GLU A 123 7.53 -2.82 -4.01
N ARG A 124 8.28 -2.76 -2.92
CA ARG A 124 8.49 -1.52 -2.18
C ARG A 124 9.93 -1.39 -1.68
N SER A 125 10.38 -0.15 -1.48
CA SER A 125 11.65 0.11 -0.82
C SER A 125 11.59 -0.18 0.69
N THR A 126 12.77 -0.38 1.30
CA THR A 126 12.96 -0.62 2.73
C THR A 126 13.82 0.49 3.36
N PRO A 127 13.99 0.52 4.70
CA PRO A 127 15.01 1.36 5.33
C PRO A 127 16.40 1.16 4.69
N ASN A 128 17.21 2.22 4.72
CA ASN A 128 18.62 2.20 4.31
C ASN A 128 19.52 1.57 5.39
#